data_AF-A0A7C1V591-F1
#
_entry.id   AF-A0A7C1V591-F1
#
_cell.length_a   1.000
_cell.length_b   1.000
_cell.length_c   1.000
_cell.angle_alpha   90.00
_cell.angle_beta   90.00
_cell.angle_gamma   90.00
#
_symmetry.space_group_name_H-M   'P 1'
#
loop_
_entity.id
_entity.type
_entity.pdbx_description
1 polymer ?
#
loop_
_entity_poly.entity_id
_entity_poly.type
_entity_poly.pdbx_seq_one_letter_code
_entity_poly.pdbx_strand_id
1 'polypeptide(L)'
;TQFPSNPISRSITDDHVAFVNIGIPSADLIINFWNDQNWDYHHTTEDNINNIDKYSLEITGRTVEQFIYNNYLNNSTEMAIGNFPWNFDKDQTTVDIIMIFILVITIGAISILFINILKFNPTKNGSERNE
;
A
#
# COMPACT_ATOMS: atom_id res chain seq x y z
N THR A 1 10.30 14.49 -22.97
CA THR A 1 9.29 13.41 -23.01
C THR A 1 9.95 12.14 -22.47
N GLN A 2 9.69 11.75 -21.22
CA GLN A 2 10.62 10.88 -20.49
C GLN A 2 10.11 9.46 -20.16
N PHE A 3 8.84 9.14 -20.42
CA PHE A 3 8.35 7.76 -20.36
C PHE A 3 7.76 7.33 -21.71
N PRO A 4 8.08 6.12 -22.20
CA PRO A 4 7.54 5.62 -23.45
C PRO A 4 6.03 5.45 -23.32
N SER A 5 5.29 5.94 -24.31
CA SER A 5 3.82 5.84 -24.35
C SER A 5 3.32 4.40 -24.46
N ASN A 6 4.14 3.49 -24.98
CA ASN A 6 3.86 2.06 -25.12
C ASN A 6 5.06 1.25 -24.62
N PRO A 7 5.21 1.05 -23.30
CA PRO A 7 6.33 0.28 -22.76
C PRO A 7 6.18 -1.21 -23.11
N ILE A 8 7.30 -1.86 -23.39
CA ILE A 8 7.34 -3.33 -23.47
C ILE A 8 7.21 -3.87 -22.05
N SER A 9 6.15 -4.64 -21.78
CA SER A 9 5.99 -5.28 -20.48
C SER A 9 6.96 -6.46 -20.35
N ARG A 10 7.70 -6.49 -19.23
CA ARG A 10 8.60 -7.57 -18.81
C ARG A 10 8.47 -7.76 -17.30
N SER A 11 8.81 -8.94 -16.82
CA SER A 11 8.84 -9.26 -15.40
C SER A 11 10.24 -9.75 -15.03
N ILE A 12 10.75 -9.24 -13.91
CA ILE A 12 12.05 -9.58 -13.33
C ILE A 12 11.81 -9.83 -11.85
N THR A 13 12.43 -10.88 -11.33
CA THR A 13 12.48 -11.12 -9.90
C THR A 13 13.73 -10.44 -9.36
N ASP A 14 13.51 -9.44 -8.51
CA ASP A 14 14.55 -8.69 -7.81
C ASP A 14 14.06 -8.42 -6.37
N ASP A 15 14.83 -7.68 -5.58
CA ASP A 15 14.56 -7.37 -4.19
C ASP A 15 13.16 -6.76 -3.97
N HIS A 16 12.67 -5.97 -4.93
CA HIS A 16 11.35 -5.34 -4.87
C HIS A 16 10.19 -6.34 -4.67
N VAL A 17 10.34 -7.60 -5.12
CA VAL A 17 9.30 -8.63 -4.99
C VAL A 17 9.02 -8.96 -3.51
N ALA A 18 10.05 -8.97 -2.65
CA ALA A 18 9.86 -9.24 -1.23
C ALA A 18 8.99 -8.18 -0.55
N PHE A 19 9.16 -6.91 -0.94
CA PHE A 19 8.36 -5.79 -0.45
C PHE A 19 6.92 -5.84 -0.97
N VAL A 20 6.74 -6.12 -2.26
CA VAL A 20 5.40 -6.29 -2.85
C VAL A 20 4.63 -7.42 -2.15
N ASN A 21 5.29 -8.53 -1.83
CA ASN A 21 4.66 -9.68 -1.17
C ASN A 21 4.13 -9.36 0.24
N ILE A 22 4.66 -8.34 0.91
CA ILE A 22 4.17 -7.86 2.23
C ILE A 22 3.28 -6.63 2.11
N GLY A 23 2.83 -6.29 0.89
CA GLY A 23 1.89 -5.21 0.63
C GLY A 23 2.53 -3.83 0.45
N ILE A 24 3.86 -3.72 0.38
CA ILE A 24 4.54 -2.43 0.16
C ILE A 24 4.64 -2.16 -1.36
N PRO A 25 3.99 -1.09 -1.87
CA PRO A 25 4.12 -0.72 -3.28
C PRO A 25 5.58 -0.40 -3.61
N SER A 26 6.12 -1.10 -4.59
CA SER A 26 7.54 -0.99 -4.96
C SER A 26 7.67 -0.82 -6.47
N ALA A 27 8.67 -0.05 -6.88
CA ALA A 27 9.04 0.13 -8.28
C ALA A 27 10.55 -0.12 -8.41
N ASP A 28 10.93 -0.78 -9.50
CA ASP A 28 12.32 -1.14 -9.77
C ASP A 28 12.83 -0.36 -10.98
N LEU A 29 13.84 0.48 -10.77
CA LEU A 29 14.47 1.31 -11.80
C LEU A 29 15.72 0.61 -12.30
N ILE A 30 15.50 -0.40 -13.15
CA ILE A 30 16.55 -1.27 -13.67
C ILE A 30 16.77 -1.05 -15.16
N ILE A 31 18.02 -1.08 -15.59
CA ILE A 31 18.38 -1.06 -17.01
C ILE A 31 18.02 -2.40 -17.67
N ASN A 32 17.77 -2.38 -18.98
CA ASN A 32 17.51 -3.62 -19.72
C ASN A 32 18.80 -4.39 -20.00
N PHE A 33 19.22 -5.26 -19.09
CA PHE A 33 20.44 -6.06 -19.24
C PHE A 33 20.21 -7.44 -19.91
N TRP A 34 18.96 -7.81 -20.22
CA TRP A 34 18.61 -9.14 -20.75
C TRP A 34 18.31 -9.17 -22.25
N ASN A 35 18.07 -8.01 -22.88
CA ASN A 35 17.71 -7.93 -24.30
C ASN A 35 18.17 -6.64 -24.99
N ASP A 36 18.99 -5.82 -24.34
CA ASP A 36 19.62 -4.65 -24.95
C ASP A 36 21.08 -5.00 -25.30
N GLN A 37 21.48 -4.69 -26.54
CA GLN A 37 22.85 -4.91 -27.00
C GLN A 37 23.82 -3.85 -26.47
N ASN A 38 23.32 -2.78 -25.83
CA ASN A 38 24.14 -1.64 -25.44
C ASN A 38 24.75 -1.74 -24.03
N TRP A 39 24.34 -2.70 -23.20
CA TRP A 39 24.92 -2.94 -21.88
C TRP A 39 24.86 -4.43 -21.52
N ASP A 40 25.85 -5.20 -21.96
CA ASP A 40 25.94 -6.65 -21.83
C ASP A 40 26.92 -7.11 -20.73
N TYR A 41 27.29 -6.20 -19.83
CA TYR A 41 28.31 -6.44 -18.81
C TYR A 41 27.80 -7.20 -17.57
N HIS A 42 26.49 -7.43 -17.46
CA HIS A 42 25.87 -8.10 -16.31
C HIS A 42 26.53 -9.45 -15.98
N HIS A 43 26.99 -9.61 -14.73
CA HIS A 43 27.71 -10.79 -14.24
C HIS A 43 29.00 -11.15 -15.01
N THR A 44 29.66 -10.14 -15.59
CA THR A 44 30.99 -10.30 -16.21
C THR A 44 32.06 -9.53 -15.44
N THR A 45 33.33 -9.77 -15.75
CA THR A 45 34.44 -8.94 -15.24
C THR A 45 34.45 -7.52 -15.81
N GLU A 46 33.66 -7.28 -16.85
CA GLU A 46 33.50 -5.97 -17.48
C GLU A 46 32.44 -5.11 -16.76
N ASP A 47 31.73 -5.63 -15.76
CA ASP A 47 30.94 -4.81 -14.84
C ASP A 47 31.89 -4.03 -13.89
N ASN A 48 32.44 -2.94 -14.41
CA ASN A 48 33.43 -2.13 -13.74
C ASN A 48 33.27 -0.64 -14.07
N ILE A 49 34.02 0.21 -13.37
CA ILE A 49 33.91 1.67 -13.46
C ILE A 49 34.09 2.23 -14.88
N ASN A 50 34.81 1.53 -15.74
CA ASN A 50 35.09 2.00 -17.10
C ASN A 50 33.85 1.92 -17.99
N ASN A 51 32.90 1.05 -17.65
CA ASN A 51 31.68 0.81 -18.42
C ASN A 51 30.45 1.51 -17.83
N ILE A 52 30.66 2.43 -16.86
CA ILE A 52 29.60 3.28 -16.31
C ILE A 52 29.45 4.55 -17.15
N ASP A 53 28.23 4.79 -17.64
CA ASP A 53 27.87 6.06 -18.27
C ASP A 53 27.40 7.10 -17.23
N LYS A 54 28.16 8.20 -17.12
CA LYS A 54 27.86 9.32 -16.21
C LYS A 54 26.55 10.02 -16.58
N TYR A 55 26.21 10.08 -17.86
CA TYR A 55 25.01 10.76 -18.30
C TYR A 55 23.75 9.98 -17.89
N SER A 56 23.78 8.66 -18.04
CA SER A 56 22.74 7.76 -17.54
C SER A 56 22.54 7.89 -16.02
N LEU A 57 23.62 7.99 -15.24
CA LEU A 57 23.53 8.25 -13.79
C LEU A 57 22.87 9.60 -13.47
N GLU A 58 23.21 10.67 -14.20
CA GLU A 58 22.61 11.98 -14.01
C GLU A 58 21.10 11.96 -14.29
N ILE A 59 20.67 11.32 -15.37
CA ILE A 59 19.25 11.19 -15.71
C ILE A 59 18.50 10.46 -14.60
N THR A 60 18.99 9.29 -14.17
CA THR A 60 18.33 8.50 -13.13
C THR A 60 18.28 9.27 -11.81
N GLY A 61 19.41 9.86 -11.40
CA GLY A 61 19.52 10.64 -10.17
C GLY A 61 18.57 11.84 -10.14
N ARG A 62 18.58 12.68 -11.18
CA ARG A 62 17.66 13.83 -11.29
C ARG A 62 16.20 13.42 -11.33
N THR A 63 15.89 12.29 -11.96
CA THR A 63 14.50 11.79 -12.04
C THR A 63 13.99 11.39 -10.66
N VAL A 64 14.78 10.64 -9.88
CA VAL A 64 14.43 10.25 -8.52
C VAL A 64 14.36 11.47 -7.61
N GLU A 65 15.34 12.37 -7.69
CA GLU A 65 15.36 13.62 -6.92
C GLU A 65 14.11 14.48 -7.20
N GLN A 66 13.77 14.68 -8.48
CA GLN A 66 12.59 15.45 -8.88
C GLN A 66 11.29 14.78 -8.42
N PHE A 67 11.21 13.45 -8.48
CA PHE A 67 10.06 12.71 -7.95
C PHE A 67 9.90 12.94 -6.45
N ILE A 68 10.98 12.82 -5.67
CA ILE A 68 10.95 13.05 -4.22
C ILE A 68 10.55 14.49 -3.92
N TYR A 69 11.18 15.44 -4.61
CA TYR A 69 10.90 16.86 -4.43
C TYR A 69 9.42 17.18 -4.68
N ASN A 70 8.87 16.72 -5.79
CA ASN A 70 7.48 16.99 -6.18
C ASN A 70 6.44 16.35 -5.26
N ASN A 71 6.70 15.14 -4.75
CA ASN A 71 5.70 14.37 -4.01
C ASN A 71 5.81 14.50 -2.49
N TYR A 72 6.98 14.88 -1.95
CA TYR A 72 7.23 14.85 -0.51
C TYR A 72 7.80 16.14 0.07
N LEU A 73 8.46 17.00 -0.72
CA LEU A 73 9.11 18.22 -0.21
C LEU A 73 8.42 19.51 -0.67
N ASN A 74 7.74 19.49 -1.82
CA ASN A 74 7.02 20.66 -2.31
C ASN A 74 5.68 20.81 -1.59
N ASN A 75 5.59 21.81 -0.69
CA ASN A 75 4.36 22.21 0.01
C ASN A 75 3.36 22.97 -0.90
N SER A 76 3.48 22.85 -2.22
CA SER A 76 2.58 23.53 -3.15
C SER A 76 1.15 23.01 -2.96
N THR A 77 0.23 23.91 -2.62
CA THR A 77 -1.22 23.70 -2.51
C THR A 77 -1.90 23.27 -3.81
N GLU A 78 -1.15 23.13 -4.90
CA GLU A 78 -1.63 22.56 -6.14
C GLU A 78 -1.44 21.05 -6.09
N MET A 79 -2.57 20.39 -5.89
CA MET A 79 -2.75 18.95 -5.87
C MET A 79 -2.33 18.36 -7.22
N ALA A 80 -1.03 18.15 -7.43
CA ALA A 80 -0.56 17.12 -8.34
C ALA A 80 -1.05 15.81 -7.71
N ILE A 81 -2.20 15.34 -8.17
CA ILE A 81 -2.77 14.06 -7.75
C ILE A 81 -1.86 12.98 -8.33
N GLY A 82 -0.73 12.74 -7.67
CA GLY A 82 -0.04 11.47 -7.76
C GLY A 82 -0.99 10.39 -7.31
N ASN A 83 -0.88 9.20 -7.90
CA ASN A 83 -1.55 8.05 -7.33
C ASN A 83 -0.80 7.78 -6.01
N PHE A 84 -1.41 8.12 -4.88
CA PHE A 84 -0.85 7.97 -3.54
C PHE A 84 -1.44 6.71 -2.87
N PRO A 85 -1.04 5.49 -3.28
CA PRO A 85 -1.61 4.26 -2.70
C PRO A 85 -1.37 4.16 -1.19
N TRP A 86 -0.31 4.79 -0.67
CA TRP A 86 -0.02 4.85 0.78
C TRP A 86 -0.96 5.74 1.60
N ASN A 87 -1.78 6.58 0.96
CA ASN A 87 -2.85 7.27 1.69
C ASN A 87 -3.92 6.27 2.16
N PHE A 88 -4.13 5.17 1.41
CA PHE A 88 -4.98 4.08 1.87
C PHE A 88 -4.39 3.39 3.11
N ASP A 89 -3.08 3.16 3.17
CA ASP A 89 -2.43 2.50 4.31
C ASP A 89 -2.49 3.35 5.60
N LYS A 90 -2.40 4.67 5.47
CA LYS A 90 -2.43 5.59 6.62
C LYS A 90 -3.84 5.68 7.22
N ASP A 91 -4.86 5.72 6.37
CA ASP A 91 -6.26 5.80 6.80
C ASP A 91 -6.81 4.44 7.26
N GLN A 92 -6.23 3.33 6.82
CA GLN A 92 -6.62 1.98 7.24
C GLN A 92 -6.56 1.80 8.76
N THR A 93 -5.51 2.30 9.42
CA THR A 93 -5.39 2.21 10.89
C THR A 93 -6.49 2.98 11.62
N THR A 94 -6.95 4.11 11.07
CA THR A 94 -8.00 4.93 11.69
C THR A 94 -9.38 4.32 11.47
N VAL A 95 -9.66 3.82 10.26
CA VAL A 95 -10.92 3.13 9.94
C VAL A 95 -11.05 1.85 10.75
N ASP A 96 -9.97 1.07 10.91
CA ASP A 96 -9.95 -0.15 11.70
C ASP A 96 -10.26 0.12 13.19
N ILE A 97 -9.66 1.16 13.77
CA ILE A 97 -9.96 1.58 15.15
C ILE A 97 -11.43 2.00 15.30
N ILE A 98 -11.97 2.79 14.37
CA ILE A 98 -13.37 3.23 14.39
C ILE A 98 -14.32 2.02 14.28
N MET A 99 -14.02 1.06 13.42
CA MET A 99 -14.81 -0.16 13.26
C MET A 99 -14.83 -1.02 14.53
N ILE A 100 -13.70 -1.12 15.24
CA ILE A 100 -13.63 -1.81 16.54
C ILE A 100 -14.52 -1.10 17.57
N PHE A 101 -14.48 0.23 17.65
CA PHE A 101 -15.33 0.98 18.57
C PHE A 101 -16.83 0.78 18.28
N ILE A 102 -17.23 0.81 17.01
CA ILE A 102 -18.63 0.57 16.61
C ILE A 102 -19.07 -0.85 17.00
N LEU A 103 -18.21 -1.85 16.77
CA LEU A 103 -18.49 -3.25 17.13
C LEU A 103 -18.69 -3.42 18.65
N VAL A 104 -17.83 -2.81 19.48
CA VAL A 104 -17.93 -2.91 20.94
C VAL A 104 -19.21 -2.24 21.45
N ILE A 105 -19.55 -1.05 20.93
CA ILE A 105 -20.77 -0.32 21.31
C ILE A 105 -22.02 -1.11 20.93
N THR A 106 -22.05 -1.70 19.73
CA THR A 106 -23.21 -2.48 19.26
C THR A 106 -23.41 -3.75 20.08
N ILE A 107 -22.36 -4.51 20.38
CA ILE A 107 -22.45 -5.69 21.26
C ILE A 107 -22.93 -5.30 22.67
N GLY A 108 -22.42 -4.20 23.22
CA GLY A 108 -22.85 -3.68 24.52
C GLY A 108 -24.33 -3.31 24.54
N ALA A 109 -24.81 -2.59 23.52
CA ALA A 109 -26.21 -2.20 23.40
C ALA A 109 -27.15 -3.42 23.28
N ILE A 110 -26.79 -4.41 22.47
CA ILE A 110 -27.54 -5.67 22.33
C ILE A 110 -27.61 -6.41 23.68
N SER A 111 -26.49 -6.47 24.40
CA SER A 111 -26.41 -7.13 25.70
C SER A 111 -27.32 -6.47 26.74
N ILE A 112 -27.34 -5.12 26.79
CA ILE A 112 -28.22 -4.36 27.69
C ILE A 112 -29.70 -4.59 27.33
N LEU A 113 -30.03 -4.57 26.04
CA LEU A 113 -31.40 -4.80 25.56
C LEU A 113 -31.88 -6.21 25.95
N PHE A 114 -31.02 -7.22 25.76
CA PHE A 114 -31.31 -8.61 26.11
C PHE A 114 -31.54 -8.79 27.62
N ILE A 115 -30.69 -8.18 28.47
CA ILE A 115 -30.87 -8.17 29.93
C ILE A 115 -32.20 -7.51 30.31
N ASN A 116 -32.55 -6.39 29.68
CA ASN A 116 -33.81 -5.71 29.95
C ASN A 116 -35.03 -6.54 29.53
N ILE A 117 -34.98 -7.24 28.39
CA ILE A 117 -36.03 -8.17 27.95
C ILE A 117 -36.19 -9.33 28.93
N LEU A 118 -35.09 -9.92 29.39
CA LEU A 118 -35.12 -10.98 30.41
C LEU A 118 -35.73 -10.50 31.74
N LYS A 119 -35.40 -9.27 32.17
CA LYS A 119 -35.97 -8.66 33.38
C LYS A 119 -37.46 -8.29 33.22
N PHE A 120 -37.90 -7.90 32.03
CA PHE A 120 -39.29 -7.54 31.73
C PHE A 120 -40.21 -8.74 31.46
N ASN A 121 -39.68 -9.96 31.51
CA ASN A 121 -40.45 -11.20 31.46
C ASN A 121 -40.61 -11.88 32.85
N PRO A 122 -41.03 -11.17 33.94
CA PRO A 122 -41.40 -11.88 35.15
C PRO A 122 -42.77 -12.52 34.92
N THR A 123 -42.80 -13.85 35.00
CA THR A 123 -43.99 -14.71 35.14
C THR A 123 -44.87 -14.95 33.89
N LYS A 124 -44.56 -16.03 33.17
CA LYS A 124 -45.59 -16.93 32.62
C LYS A 124 -45.38 -18.38 33.09
N ASN A 125 -45.04 -18.57 34.37
CA ASN A 125 -44.95 -19.87 35.05
C ASN A 125 -45.79 -19.85 36.34
N GLY A 126 -47.04 -19.40 36.25
CA GLY A 126 -47.93 -19.28 37.41
C GLY A 126 -49.42 -19.46 37.08
N SER A 127 -49.74 -20.24 36.04
CA SER A 127 -51.12 -20.55 35.68
C SER A 127 -51.22 -21.92 34.99
N GLU A 128 -50.68 -22.96 35.63
CA GLU A 128 -51.16 -24.31 35.38
C GLU A 128 -51.35 -25.03 36.71
N ARG A 129 -52.55 -25.60 36.88
CA ARG A 129 -52.98 -26.57 37.90
C ARG A 129 -53.54 -26.01 39.21
N ASN A 130 -54.69 -25.35 39.09
CA ASN A 130 -55.83 -25.65 39.96
C ASN A 130 -56.92 -26.26 39.08
N GLU A 131 -56.96 -27.58 39.04
CA GLU A 131 -58.13 -28.45 38.81
C GLU A 131 -57.75 -29.87 39.26
#